data_AF-A0A0N8VMJ1-F1
#
_entry.id   AF-A0A0N8VMJ1-F1
#
_cell.length_a   1.000
_cell.length_b   1.000
_cell.length_c   1.000
_cell.angle_alpha   90.00
_cell.angle_beta   90.00
_cell.angle_gamma   90.00
#
_symmetry.space_group_name_H-M   'P 1'
#
loop_
_entity.id
_entity.type
_entity.pdbx_description
1 polymer ?
#
loop_
_entity_poly.entity_id
_entity_poly.type
_entity_poly.pdbx_seq_one_letter_code
_entity_poly.pdbx_strand_id
1 'polypeptide(L)'
;MATKYVCNGALCACDKGSAPGILDVISQKNIFIQDKLMATDDDKTFKSPFFGTCAANQNNPCSPSIVTKWEKPASNVQENNKKALLATSTVKCTIGGEITIKDPLQTGPKIVIIDDYSPPVITPLTKEILNITWKNGDLDSEIDTAHIGEKVSLVVETKNYKEGETVVIVIDEINGKDIKENTKLLKFSGEVNVDGIAVLKEEILLENIN
;
A
#
# COMPACT_ATOMS: atom_id res chain seq x y z
N MET A 1 17.08 26.67 9.74
CA MET A 1 16.34 25.57 9.11
C MET A 1 14.92 26.03 8.89
N ALA A 2 14.32 25.80 7.73
CA ALA A 2 12.92 26.15 7.51
C ALA A 2 12.02 25.24 8.37
N THR A 3 11.06 25.83 9.08
CA THR A 3 10.11 25.06 9.90
C THR A 3 9.17 24.30 8.98
N LYS A 4 9.06 22.98 9.19
CA LYS A 4 8.17 22.10 8.43
C LYS A 4 6.75 22.14 8.99
N TYR A 5 5.77 22.08 8.11
CA TYR A 5 4.37 21.82 8.42
C TYR A 5 4.12 20.32 8.60
N VAL A 6 3.07 20.01 9.35
CA VAL A 6 2.72 18.65 9.74
C VAL A 6 1.64 18.14 8.82
N CYS A 7 1.85 16.96 8.28
CA CYS A 7 0.91 16.30 7.38
C CYS A 7 0.17 15.16 8.08
N ASN A 8 -0.96 14.74 7.51
CA ASN A 8 -1.67 13.54 7.94
C ASN A 8 -0.74 12.31 7.97
N GLY A 9 -0.85 11.51 9.02
CA GLY A 9 0.02 10.37 9.27
C GLY A 9 1.34 10.70 9.95
N ALA A 10 1.59 11.97 10.33
CA ALA A 10 2.80 12.37 11.03
C ALA A 10 3.09 11.49 12.25
N LEU A 11 4.37 11.17 12.46
CA LEU A 11 4.82 10.42 13.63
C LEU A 11 5.02 11.37 14.80
N CYS A 12 4.32 11.10 15.88
CA CYS A 12 4.40 11.81 17.15
C CYS A 12 4.95 10.88 18.23
N ALA A 13 5.50 11.45 19.29
CA ALA A 13 5.88 10.71 20.48
C ALA A 13 5.34 11.40 21.74
N CYS A 14 4.77 10.61 22.65
CA CYS A 14 4.44 11.02 23.99
C CYS A 14 5.59 10.61 24.93
N ASP A 15 6.06 11.50 25.79
CA ASP A 15 7.13 11.20 26.76
C ASP A 15 6.75 10.15 27.82
N LYS A 16 5.46 9.81 27.93
CA LYS A 16 4.96 8.71 28.77
C LYS A 16 4.53 7.48 27.97
N GLY A 17 4.58 7.53 26.64
CA GLY A 17 4.25 6.43 25.75
C GLY A 17 5.45 5.52 25.49
N SER A 18 5.21 4.24 25.25
CA SER A 18 6.26 3.28 24.87
C SER A 18 6.48 3.14 23.37
N ALA A 19 5.57 3.67 22.55
CA ALA A 19 5.66 3.61 21.09
C ALA A 19 5.31 4.96 20.43
N PRO A 20 5.75 5.20 19.18
CA PRO A 20 5.30 6.32 18.37
C PRO A 20 3.79 6.25 18.09
N GLY A 21 3.12 7.39 18.06
CA GLY A 21 1.73 7.54 17.63
C GLY A 21 1.62 8.17 16.25
N ILE A 22 0.60 7.79 15.49
CA ILE A 22 0.33 8.31 14.15
C ILE A 22 -0.80 9.32 14.25
N LEU A 23 -0.53 10.60 13.95
CA LEU A 23 -1.53 11.66 13.94
C LEU A 23 -2.54 11.42 12.80
N ASP A 24 -3.82 11.48 13.13
CA ASP A 24 -4.92 11.35 12.18
C ASP A 24 -5.60 12.70 12.01
N VAL A 25 -5.47 13.29 10.81
CA VAL A 25 -5.98 14.62 10.49
C VAL A 25 -7.43 14.51 10.03
N ILE A 26 -8.33 15.04 10.85
CA ILE A 26 -9.79 15.02 10.62
C ILE A 26 -10.42 16.40 10.75
N SER A 27 -9.65 17.39 11.19
CA SER A 27 -10.11 18.76 11.43
C SER A 27 -10.55 19.48 10.16
N GLN A 28 -10.07 19.03 9.00
CA GLN A 28 -10.30 19.67 7.71
C GLN A 28 -10.15 18.70 6.52
N LYS A 29 -10.58 19.14 5.33
CA LYS A 29 -10.56 18.33 4.10
C LYS A 29 -10.04 19.05 2.84
N ASN A 30 -9.59 20.30 2.96
CA ASN A 30 -9.33 21.19 1.83
C ASN A 30 -7.84 21.52 1.65
N ILE A 31 -7.08 21.73 2.74
CA ILE A 31 -5.68 22.15 2.63
C ILE A 31 -4.74 20.95 2.61
N PHE A 32 -3.92 20.85 1.56
CA PHE A 32 -2.95 19.78 1.39
C PHE A 32 -1.52 20.30 1.27
N ILE A 33 -0.60 19.51 1.79
CA ILE A 33 0.85 19.67 1.67
C ILE A 33 1.38 18.36 1.10
N GLN A 34 1.93 18.42 -0.11
CA GLN A 34 2.54 17.25 -0.77
C GLN A 34 1.61 16.02 -0.75
N ASP A 35 0.38 16.23 -1.22
CA ASP A 35 -0.68 15.21 -1.35
C ASP A 35 -1.21 14.63 -0.03
N LYS A 36 -0.86 15.24 1.11
CA LYS A 36 -1.38 14.87 2.43
C LYS A 36 -2.12 16.04 3.05
N LEU A 37 -3.21 15.77 3.77
CA LEU A 37 -3.93 16.80 4.51
C LEU A 37 -3.00 17.50 5.49
N MET A 38 -3.05 18.82 5.52
CA MET A 38 -2.36 19.64 6.51
C MET A 38 -3.00 19.47 7.89
N ALA A 39 -2.22 19.14 8.90
CA ALA A 39 -2.71 19.08 10.27
C ALA A 39 -2.91 20.49 10.86
N THR A 40 -3.94 20.65 11.68
CA THR A 40 -4.27 21.90 12.37
C THR A 40 -4.24 21.77 13.90
N ASP A 41 -4.31 22.88 14.61
CA ASP A 41 -4.35 22.95 16.08
C ASP A 41 -5.59 22.33 16.73
N ASP A 42 -6.54 21.86 15.92
CA ASP A 42 -7.71 21.08 16.33
C ASP A 42 -7.52 19.55 16.17
N ASP A 43 -6.49 19.07 15.45
CA ASP A 43 -6.23 17.63 15.27
C ASP A 43 -5.60 17.00 16.52
N LYS A 44 -6.41 16.25 17.27
CA LYS A 44 -6.03 15.61 18.54
C LYS A 44 -6.20 14.09 18.52
N THR A 45 -6.49 13.54 17.34
CA THR A 45 -6.78 12.13 17.11
C THR A 45 -5.54 11.40 16.62
N PHE A 46 -5.37 10.17 17.10
CA PHE A 46 -4.24 9.31 16.75
C PHE A 46 -4.78 7.92 16.38
N LYS A 47 -4.12 7.23 15.45
CA LYS A 47 -4.52 5.87 15.06
C LYS A 47 -4.13 4.86 16.14
N SER A 48 -4.98 3.86 16.38
CA SER A 48 -4.66 2.70 17.22
C SER A 48 -3.40 1.98 16.68
N PRO A 49 -2.44 1.55 17.52
CA PRO A 49 -2.49 1.44 18.99
C PRO A 49 -2.04 2.69 19.76
N PHE A 50 -2.22 3.89 19.19
CA PHE A 50 -1.84 5.17 19.80
C PHE A 50 -0.35 5.22 20.13
N PHE A 51 0.02 5.51 21.39
CA PHE A 51 1.41 5.56 21.86
C PHE A 51 1.85 4.28 22.59
N GLY A 52 1.23 3.13 22.31
CA GLY A 52 1.55 1.85 22.95
C GLY A 52 1.03 1.77 24.39
N THR A 53 1.91 1.56 25.36
CA THR A 53 1.60 1.58 26.81
C THR A 53 1.93 2.94 27.43
N CYS A 54 1.21 3.32 28.49
CA CYS A 54 1.33 4.65 29.10
C CYS A 54 1.85 4.56 30.55
N ALA A 55 3.05 5.09 30.80
CA ALA A 55 3.65 5.13 32.13
C ALA A 55 2.86 5.99 33.14
N ALA A 56 2.20 7.06 32.68
CA ALA A 56 1.31 7.87 33.51
C ALA A 56 0.00 7.15 33.88
N ASN A 57 -0.32 6.05 33.18
CA ASN A 57 -1.50 5.21 33.43
C ASN A 57 -1.11 3.78 33.82
N GLN A 58 -0.11 3.63 34.70
CA GLN A 58 0.30 2.33 35.24
C GLN A 58 0.68 1.28 34.17
N ASN A 59 1.26 1.72 33.05
CA ASN A 59 1.64 0.91 31.90
C ASN A 59 0.47 0.20 31.19
N ASN A 60 -0.77 0.60 31.44
CA ASN A 60 -1.92 0.15 30.64
C ASN A 60 -1.83 0.65 29.20
N PRO A 61 -2.58 0.04 28.25
CA PRO A 61 -2.71 0.56 26.89
C PRO A 61 -3.07 2.05 26.89
N CYS A 62 -2.34 2.82 26.09
CA CYS A 62 -2.53 4.26 25.98
C CYS A 62 -3.88 4.56 25.33
N SER A 63 -4.65 5.46 25.93
CA SER A 63 -5.83 6.07 25.31
C SER A 63 -5.70 7.58 25.51
N PRO A 64 -5.05 8.30 24.58
CA PRO A 64 -4.69 9.70 24.81
C PRO A 64 -5.94 10.57 24.99
N SER A 65 -5.91 11.43 26.01
CA SER A 65 -6.96 12.43 26.26
C SER A 65 -6.35 13.82 26.15
N ILE A 66 -6.78 14.58 25.15
CA ILE A 66 -6.20 15.89 24.83
C ILE A 66 -7.32 16.92 24.79
N VAL A 67 -7.33 17.82 25.76
CA VAL A 67 -8.33 18.89 25.85
C VAL A 67 -7.75 20.23 25.42
N THR A 68 -6.47 20.48 25.76
CA THR A 68 -5.76 21.71 25.41
C THR A 68 -5.54 21.86 23.90
N LYS A 69 -5.34 23.09 23.44
CA LYS A 69 -4.87 23.37 22.07
C LYS A 69 -3.38 23.01 21.94
N TRP A 70 -2.96 22.78 20.71
CA TRP A 70 -1.54 22.69 20.39
C TRP A 70 -0.84 24.03 20.64
N GLU A 71 0.36 23.96 21.19
CA GLU A 71 1.25 25.10 21.38
C GLU A 71 2.12 25.30 20.13
N LYS A 72 2.50 26.55 19.87
CA LYS A 72 3.36 26.94 18.74
C LYS A 72 2.86 26.48 17.36
N PRO A 73 1.56 26.64 17.01
CA PRO A 73 1.12 26.46 15.63
C PRO A 73 1.63 27.61 14.75
N ALA A 74 1.45 27.50 13.43
CA ALA A 74 1.79 28.55 12.48
C ALA A 74 0.99 29.83 12.73
N SER A 75 1.61 30.99 12.50
CA SER A 75 0.97 32.29 12.69
C SER A 75 0.20 32.77 11.46
N ASN A 76 0.54 32.28 10.27
CA ASN A 76 0.11 32.82 8.98
C ASN A 76 -0.61 31.81 8.07
N VAL A 77 -0.66 30.52 8.44
CA VAL A 77 -1.34 29.49 7.65
C VAL A 77 -2.43 28.86 8.52
N GLN A 78 -3.67 28.97 8.06
CA GLN A 78 -4.84 28.47 8.76
C GLN A 78 -5.99 28.18 7.80
N GLU A 79 -6.88 27.28 8.21
CA GLU A 79 -8.14 26.99 7.54
C GLU A 79 -9.29 27.26 8.51
N ASN A 80 -10.24 28.14 8.16
CA ASN A 80 -11.40 28.43 9.02
C ASN A 80 -11.01 28.71 10.49
N ASN A 81 -9.94 29.48 10.71
CA ASN A 81 -9.34 29.80 12.01
C ASN A 81 -8.61 28.65 12.74
N LYS A 82 -8.42 27.50 12.10
CA LYS A 82 -7.61 26.39 12.60
C LYS A 82 -6.19 26.51 12.05
N LYS A 83 -5.23 26.76 12.92
CA LYS A 83 -3.85 27.08 12.54
C LYS A 83 -3.08 25.83 12.19
N ALA A 84 -2.28 25.88 11.13
CA ALA A 84 -1.45 24.76 10.72
C ALA A 84 -0.47 24.37 11.82
N LEU A 85 -0.29 23.07 12.05
CA LEU A 85 0.76 22.58 12.95
C LEU A 85 2.12 22.67 12.27
N LEU A 86 3.13 22.97 13.09
CA LEU A 86 4.53 22.99 12.73
C LEU A 86 5.25 21.83 13.40
N ALA A 87 6.39 21.39 12.88
CA ALA A 87 7.19 20.32 13.49
C ALA A 87 7.64 20.64 14.93
N THR A 88 7.58 21.92 15.34
CA THR A 88 7.87 22.39 16.70
C THR A 88 6.65 22.47 17.61
N SER A 89 5.46 22.18 17.09
CA SER A 89 4.21 22.22 17.87
C SER A 89 4.19 21.07 18.87
N THR A 90 3.67 21.35 20.07
CA THR A 90 3.53 20.36 21.15
C THR A 90 2.15 20.43 21.78
N VAL A 91 1.71 19.36 22.44
CA VAL A 91 0.44 19.35 23.17
C VAL A 91 0.52 18.44 24.38
N LYS A 92 -0.19 18.80 25.46
CA LYS A 92 -0.23 18.03 26.70
C LYS A 92 -1.38 17.02 26.69
N CYS A 93 -1.09 15.81 27.17
CA CYS A 93 -2.10 14.80 27.48
C CYS A 93 -2.60 15.01 28.92
N THR A 94 -3.91 15.01 29.14
CA THR A 94 -4.52 15.20 30.47
C THR A 94 -4.27 14.02 31.42
N ILE A 95 -4.05 12.82 30.87
CA ILE A 95 -3.62 11.63 31.64
C ILE A 95 -2.20 11.83 32.18
N GLY A 96 -1.39 12.60 31.47
CA GLY A 96 0.02 12.83 31.78
C GLY A 96 0.89 12.63 30.55
N GLY A 97 1.82 13.56 30.37
CA GLY A 97 2.82 13.55 29.31
C GLY A 97 2.64 14.66 28.28
N GLU A 98 3.70 14.88 27.53
CA GLU A 98 3.78 15.83 26.42
C GLU A 98 3.98 15.09 25.10
N ILE A 99 3.16 15.43 24.13
CA ILE A 99 3.22 14.90 22.76
C ILE A 99 3.99 15.89 21.90
N THR A 100 5.01 15.38 21.23
CA THR A 100 5.89 16.12 20.31
C THR A 100 5.90 15.48 18.93
N ILE A 101 6.14 16.28 17.90
CA ILE A 101 6.19 15.80 16.52
C ILE A 101 7.61 15.34 16.21
N LYS A 102 7.76 14.11 15.72
CA LYS A 102 9.04 13.48 15.40
C LYS A 102 9.29 13.43 13.90
N ASP A 103 8.26 13.05 13.14
CA ASP A 103 8.29 13.12 11.67
C ASP A 103 7.04 13.84 11.17
N PRO A 104 7.17 15.07 10.66
CA PRO A 104 6.04 15.83 10.13
C PRO A 104 5.57 15.34 8.74
N LEU A 105 6.28 14.39 8.12
CA LEU A 105 6.03 13.84 6.78
C LEU A 105 6.09 14.83 5.61
N GLN A 106 6.56 16.06 5.88
CA GLN A 106 6.96 17.00 4.84
C GLN A 106 8.39 16.70 4.37
N THR A 107 8.53 16.31 3.11
CA THR A 107 9.79 15.85 2.51
C THR A 107 10.63 16.98 1.91
N GLY A 108 10.04 18.17 1.67
CA GLY A 108 10.75 19.30 1.07
C GLY A 108 10.03 20.65 1.26
N PRO A 109 10.69 21.77 0.90
CA PRO A 109 10.09 23.11 0.96
C PRO A 109 9.03 23.34 -0.15
N LYS A 110 7.90 24.01 0.20
CA LYS A 110 6.72 24.36 -0.67
C LYS A 110 5.91 23.14 -1.18
N ILE A 111 4.63 23.19 -1.55
CA ILE A 111 3.59 24.21 -1.80
C ILE A 111 2.42 23.92 -0.84
N VAL A 112 1.84 24.93 -0.19
CA VAL A 112 0.55 24.77 0.50
C VAL A 112 -0.53 24.99 -0.57
N ILE A 113 -1.31 23.96 -0.88
CA ILE A 113 -2.44 24.07 -1.79
C ILE A 113 -3.65 24.51 -0.95
N ILE A 114 -4.20 25.69 -1.25
CA ILE A 114 -5.25 26.35 -0.44
C ILE A 114 -6.67 26.11 -1.02
N ASP A 115 -6.78 25.46 -2.18
CA ASP A 115 -8.05 25.22 -2.88
C ASP A 115 -8.56 23.78 -2.67
N ASP A 116 -9.77 23.47 -3.17
CA ASP A 116 -10.39 22.13 -3.21
C ASP A 116 -9.48 21.13 -3.92
N TYR A 117 -8.48 20.63 -3.21
CA TYR A 117 -7.56 19.63 -3.69
C TYR A 117 -8.36 18.34 -3.87
N SER A 118 -8.60 17.99 -5.13
CA SER A 118 -8.97 16.64 -5.48
C SER A 118 -7.70 15.80 -5.41
N PRO A 119 -7.58 14.84 -4.48
CA PRO A 119 -6.45 13.93 -4.49
C PRO A 119 -6.33 13.32 -5.88
N PRO A 120 -5.10 13.20 -6.43
CA PRO A 120 -4.91 12.49 -7.67
C PRO A 120 -5.57 11.14 -7.50
N VAL A 121 -6.47 10.81 -8.41
CA VAL A 121 -7.11 9.49 -8.43
C VAL A 121 -5.98 8.49 -8.54
N ILE A 122 -5.69 7.77 -7.44
CA ILE A 122 -4.78 6.65 -7.47
C ILE A 122 -5.51 5.59 -8.29
N THR A 123 -5.21 5.50 -9.58
CA THR A 123 -5.67 4.39 -10.40
C THR A 123 -5.06 3.12 -9.81
N PRO A 124 -5.88 2.18 -9.30
CA PRO A 124 -5.36 0.90 -8.85
C PRO A 124 -4.56 0.30 -9.99
N LEU A 125 -3.33 -0.11 -9.71
CA LEU A 125 -2.50 -0.79 -10.69
C LEU A 125 -3.24 -2.05 -11.15
N THR A 126 -3.74 -2.02 -12.38
CA THR A 126 -4.49 -3.13 -12.99
C THR A 126 -3.54 -4.28 -13.27
N LYS A 127 -3.89 -5.47 -12.79
CA LYS A 127 -3.14 -6.69 -13.09
C LYS A 127 -3.39 -7.08 -14.54
N GLU A 128 -2.31 -7.26 -15.29
CA GLU A 128 -2.35 -7.53 -16.72
C GLU A 128 -1.39 -8.67 -17.05
N ILE A 129 -1.78 -9.51 -18.02
CA ILE A 129 -0.86 -10.43 -18.69
C ILE A 129 -0.29 -9.69 -19.89
N LEU A 130 1.03 -9.56 -19.93
CA LEU A 130 1.73 -8.83 -20.99
C LEU A 130 2.03 -9.74 -22.18
N ASN A 131 2.48 -10.96 -21.90
CA ASN A 131 2.90 -11.92 -22.90
C ASN A 131 2.71 -13.36 -22.41
N ILE A 132 2.47 -14.27 -23.34
CA ILE A 132 2.35 -15.72 -23.09
C ILE A 132 3.15 -16.44 -24.18
N THR A 133 4.13 -17.23 -23.77
CA THR A 133 5.01 -17.97 -24.68
C THR A 133 5.01 -19.44 -24.34
N TRP A 134 4.87 -20.30 -25.35
CA TRP A 134 5.07 -21.74 -25.22
C TRP A 134 6.56 -22.07 -25.24
N LYS A 135 6.99 -22.93 -24.32
CA LYS A 135 8.34 -23.47 -24.27
C LYS A 135 8.34 -24.98 -24.14
N ASN A 136 9.43 -25.59 -24.58
CA ASN A 136 9.71 -27.00 -24.31
C ASN A 136 9.88 -27.27 -22.80
N GLY A 137 9.90 -28.54 -22.41
CA GLY A 137 9.96 -28.96 -21.00
C GLY A 137 11.22 -28.47 -20.25
N ASP A 138 12.31 -28.21 -20.97
CA ASP A 138 13.56 -27.69 -20.41
C ASP A 138 13.59 -26.14 -20.31
N LEU A 139 12.56 -25.47 -20.86
CA LEU A 139 12.37 -24.02 -20.87
C LEU A 139 13.45 -23.23 -21.65
N ASP A 140 14.27 -23.91 -22.46
CA ASP A 140 15.36 -23.29 -23.20
C ASP A 140 14.94 -22.77 -24.59
N SER A 141 13.86 -23.31 -25.14
CA SER A 141 13.42 -23.04 -26.52
C SER A 141 11.95 -22.65 -26.55
N GLU A 142 11.64 -21.58 -27.28
CA GLU A 142 10.26 -21.24 -27.64
C GLU A 142 9.77 -22.18 -28.74
N ILE A 143 8.52 -22.63 -28.64
CA ILE A 143 7.94 -23.60 -29.56
C ILE A 143 6.58 -23.12 -30.06
N ASP A 144 6.23 -23.47 -31.29
CA ASP A 144 4.90 -23.28 -31.88
C ASP A 144 4.18 -24.62 -32.16
N THR A 145 4.92 -25.72 -32.02
CA THR A 145 4.50 -27.09 -32.32
C THR A 145 5.12 -28.05 -31.31
N ALA A 146 4.40 -29.12 -30.99
CA ALA A 146 4.86 -30.19 -30.11
C ALA A 146 4.23 -31.52 -30.54
N HIS A 147 4.92 -32.62 -30.27
CA HIS A 147 4.46 -33.98 -30.52
C HIS A 147 3.83 -34.61 -29.27
N ILE A 148 2.98 -35.61 -29.49
CA ILE A 148 2.36 -36.37 -28.39
C ILE A 148 3.47 -36.98 -27.52
N GLY A 149 3.36 -36.75 -26.21
CA GLY A 149 4.33 -37.22 -25.20
C GLY A 149 5.46 -36.23 -24.90
N GLU A 150 5.60 -35.15 -25.66
CA GLU A 150 6.53 -34.07 -25.32
C GLU A 150 5.98 -33.21 -24.17
N LYS A 151 6.87 -32.77 -23.30
CA LYS A 151 6.54 -31.83 -22.23
C LYS A 151 6.62 -30.42 -22.76
N VAL A 152 5.59 -29.64 -22.49
CA VAL A 152 5.51 -28.21 -22.82
C VAL A 152 5.16 -27.41 -21.57
N SER A 153 5.47 -26.12 -21.58
CA SER A 153 5.16 -25.19 -20.49
C SER A 153 4.83 -23.82 -21.04
N LEU A 154 4.04 -23.05 -20.28
CA LEU A 154 3.77 -21.65 -20.59
C LEU A 154 4.64 -20.76 -19.72
N VAL A 155 5.32 -19.81 -20.33
CA VAL A 155 5.99 -18.71 -19.65
C VAL A 155 5.12 -17.47 -19.84
N VAL A 156 4.69 -16.88 -18.72
CA VAL A 156 3.75 -15.77 -18.70
C VAL A 156 4.41 -14.56 -18.06
N GLU A 157 4.51 -13.47 -18.81
CA GLU A 157 4.98 -12.18 -18.31
C GLU A 157 3.79 -11.39 -17.79
N THR A 158 3.93 -10.87 -16.57
CA THR A 158 2.84 -10.21 -15.86
C THR A 158 3.19 -8.79 -15.48
N LYS A 159 2.16 -7.96 -15.32
CA LYS A 159 2.28 -6.59 -14.83
C LYS A 159 1.41 -6.42 -13.60
N ASN A 160 1.98 -5.80 -12.57
CA ASN A 160 1.33 -5.49 -11.30
C ASN A 160 0.91 -6.71 -10.44
N TYR A 161 1.43 -7.91 -10.74
CA TYR A 161 1.38 -9.04 -9.84
C TYR A 161 2.52 -8.97 -8.81
N LYS A 162 2.28 -9.52 -7.63
CA LYS A 162 3.29 -9.66 -6.57
C LYS A 162 3.91 -11.06 -6.62
N GLU A 163 5.15 -11.17 -6.15
CA GLU A 163 5.81 -12.46 -5.94
C GLU A 163 4.92 -13.39 -5.09
N GLY A 164 4.79 -14.65 -5.53
CA GLY A 164 3.95 -15.67 -4.90
C GLY A 164 2.47 -15.62 -5.30
N GLU A 165 2.04 -14.65 -6.10
CA GLU A 165 0.66 -14.67 -6.62
C GLU A 165 0.52 -15.71 -7.73
N THR A 166 -0.61 -16.45 -7.72
CA THR A 166 -0.89 -17.48 -8.71
C THR A 166 -1.55 -16.90 -9.95
N VAL A 167 -0.99 -17.22 -11.13
CA VAL A 167 -1.62 -17.02 -12.44
C VAL A 167 -2.21 -18.33 -12.90
N VAL A 168 -3.43 -18.27 -13.45
CA VAL A 168 -4.13 -19.41 -14.05
C VAL A 168 -4.50 -19.04 -15.47
N ILE A 169 -4.08 -19.86 -16.43
CA ILE A 169 -4.43 -19.73 -17.84
C ILE A 169 -5.26 -20.95 -18.23
N VAL A 170 -6.41 -20.70 -18.88
CA VAL A 170 -7.29 -21.73 -19.44
C VAL A 170 -7.24 -21.60 -20.95
N ILE A 171 -6.82 -22.66 -21.62
CA ILE A 171 -6.73 -22.74 -23.08
C ILE A 171 -7.84 -23.65 -23.59
N ASP A 172 -8.53 -23.20 -24.63
CA ASP A 172 -9.57 -23.95 -25.32
C ASP A 172 -9.01 -24.54 -26.63
N GLU A 173 -9.43 -25.77 -26.97
CA GLU A 173 -9.07 -26.39 -28.24
C GLU A 173 -9.88 -25.77 -29.38
N ILE A 174 -9.18 -25.28 -30.41
CA ILE A 174 -9.80 -24.49 -31.48
C ILE A 174 -10.69 -25.34 -32.40
N ASN A 175 -10.40 -26.64 -32.57
CA ASN A 175 -11.09 -27.52 -33.51
C ASN A 175 -12.18 -28.40 -32.86
N GLY A 176 -12.50 -28.18 -31.59
CA GLY A 176 -13.47 -28.95 -30.82
C GLY A 176 -13.13 -30.43 -30.58
N LYS A 177 -11.89 -30.85 -30.86
CA LYS A 177 -11.34 -32.18 -30.55
C LYS A 177 -11.03 -32.30 -29.08
N ASP A 178 -11.10 -33.53 -28.58
CA ASP A 178 -10.71 -33.83 -27.21
C ASP A 178 -9.18 -33.83 -27.12
N ILE A 179 -8.65 -33.03 -26.19
CA ILE A 179 -7.21 -32.97 -25.86
C ILE A 179 -6.83 -34.19 -25.00
N LYS A 180 -7.74 -34.60 -24.10
CA LYS A 180 -7.73 -35.81 -23.26
C LYS A 180 -9.18 -36.33 -23.18
N GLU A 181 -9.39 -37.56 -22.70
CA GLU A 181 -10.71 -38.20 -22.71
C GLU A 181 -11.76 -37.25 -22.10
N ASN A 182 -12.74 -36.83 -22.90
CA ASN A 182 -13.79 -35.87 -22.55
C ASN A 182 -13.29 -34.47 -22.07
N THR A 183 -12.08 -34.05 -22.42
CA THR A 183 -11.48 -32.77 -21.99
C THR A 183 -11.13 -31.88 -23.18
N LYS A 184 -11.77 -30.70 -23.24
CA LYS A 184 -11.53 -29.67 -24.28
C LYS A 184 -10.78 -28.44 -23.78
N LEU A 185 -10.66 -28.29 -22.46
CA LEU A 185 -9.98 -27.17 -21.82
C LEU A 185 -8.71 -27.67 -21.11
N LEU A 186 -7.58 -27.03 -21.38
CA LEU A 186 -6.35 -27.20 -20.61
C LEU A 186 -6.20 -26.06 -19.61
N LYS A 187 -5.90 -26.40 -18.36
CA LYS A 187 -5.64 -25.43 -17.30
C LYS A 187 -4.17 -25.50 -16.90
N PHE A 188 -3.51 -24.35 -16.97
CA PHE A 188 -2.13 -24.15 -16.53
C PHE A 188 -2.11 -23.19 -15.35
N SER A 189 -1.27 -23.46 -14.35
CA SER A 189 -1.09 -22.55 -13.22
C SER A 189 0.37 -22.48 -12.77
N GLY A 190 0.76 -21.32 -12.24
CA GLY A 190 2.11 -21.08 -11.74
C GLY A 190 2.14 -19.83 -10.87
N GLU A 191 3.15 -19.74 -10.00
CA GLU A 191 3.37 -18.57 -9.16
C GLU A 191 4.29 -17.56 -9.86
N VAL A 192 3.99 -16.28 -9.67
CA VAL A 192 4.80 -15.16 -10.18
C VAL A 192 6.06 -15.04 -9.34
N ASN A 193 7.22 -14.97 -10.00
CA ASN A 193 8.51 -14.76 -9.35
C ASN A 193 8.84 -13.26 -9.18
N VAL A 194 10.02 -12.96 -8.60
CA VAL A 194 10.53 -11.60 -8.39
C VAL A 194 10.62 -10.75 -9.66
N ASP A 195 10.77 -11.40 -10.83
CA ASP A 195 10.91 -10.73 -12.13
C ASP A 195 9.54 -10.48 -12.79
N GLY A 196 8.43 -10.84 -12.15
CA GLY A 196 7.09 -10.71 -12.71
C GLY A 196 6.74 -11.81 -13.73
N ILE A 197 7.49 -12.92 -13.73
CA ILE A 197 7.30 -14.04 -14.64
C ILE A 197 6.68 -15.22 -13.88
N ALA A 198 5.65 -15.85 -14.45
CA ALA A 198 5.13 -17.12 -13.98
C ALA A 198 5.45 -18.23 -15.00
N VAL A 199 6.06 -19.31 -14.54
CA VAL A 199 6.23 -20.54 -15.33
C VAL A 199 5.12 -21.51 -14.94
N LEU A 200 4.21 -21.75 -15.86
CA LEU A 200 3.06 -22.61 -15.64
C LEU A 200 3.41 -23.98 -16.21
N LYS A 201 3.74 -24.91 -15.31
CA LYS A 201 4.06 -26.29 -15.66
C LYS A 201 2.77 -27.10 -15.69
N GLU A 202 2.62 -27.97 -16.67
CA GLU A 202 1.47 -28.85 -16.77
C GLU A 202 1.45 -29.85 -15.60
N GLU A 203 0.25 -30.15 -15.10
CA GLU A 203 -0.01 -31.17 -14.10
C GLU A 203 -0.57 -32.46 -14.74
N ILE A 204 -0.37 -32.73 -16.04
CA ILE A 204 -1.09 -33.83 -16.71
C ILE A 204 -0.30 -34.53 -17.85
N LEU A 205 -0.31 -35.87 -17.85
CA LEU A 205 0.19 -36.78 -18.90
C LEU A 205 -0.74 -36.80 -20.13
N LEU A 206 -0.25 -36.57 -21.35
CA LEU A 206 -1.01 -36.76 -22.61
C LEU A 206 -1.10 -38.25 -22.94
N GLU A 207 -2.31 -38.81 -23.03
CA GLU A 207 -2.55 -40.19 -23.43
C GLU A 207 -3.12 -40.27 -24.84
N ASN A 208 -2.74 -41.32 -25.57
CA ASN A 208 -3.16 -41.54 -26.95
C ASN A 208 -4.59 -42.09 -26.96
N ILE A 209 -5.54 -41.31 -27.47
CA ILE A 209 -6.93 -41.76 -27.66
C ILE A 209 -7.05 -42.23 -29.11
N ASN A 210 -7.11 -43.55 -29.30
CA ASN A 210 -7.45 -44.17 -30.57
C ASN A 210 -8.91 -43.93 -30.95
#